data_AF-A0A1B7LI91-F1
#
_entry.id   AF-A0A1B7LI91-F1
#
_cell.length_a   1.000
_cell.length_b   1.000
_cell.length_c   1.000
_cell.angle_alpha   90.00
_cell.angle_beta   90.00
_cell.angle_gamma   90.00
#
_symmetry.space_group_name_H-M   'P 1'
#
loop_
_entity.id
_entity.type
_entity.pdbx_description
1 polymer ?
#
loop_
_entity_poly.entity_id
_entity_poly.type
_entity_poly.pdbx_seq_one_letter_code
_entity_poly.pdbx_strand_id
1 'polypeptide(L)'
;MKPLHLEVIYAGDHNLSCFYMAEVVEAVAPLFKNSLTWDRVYILKKDGARRFYELSVGLYGEEGVRKKQQYAPIPSIFADGRLLFDQIPPVEELTEAIAGILKTGGE
;
A
#
# COMPACT_ATOMS: atom_id res chain seq x y z
N MET A 1 0.98 -16.93 -13.02
CA MET A 1 1.47 -15.60 -12.59
C MET A 1 1.08 -15.40 -11.13
N LYS A 2 1.94 -14.78 -10.33
CA LYS A 2 1.62 -14.41 -8.94
C LYS A 2 0.64 -13.22 -8.98
N PRO A 3 -0.45 -13.21 -8.18
CA PRO A 3 -1.30 -12.03 -8.07
C PRO A 3 -0.50 -10.81 -7.59
N LEU A 4 -0.84 -9.63 -8.10
CA LEU A 4 -0.32 -8.36 -7.58
C LEU A 4 -0.76 -8.24 -6.12
N HIS A 5 0.15 -7.90 -5.23
CA HIS A 5 -0.16 -7.72 -3.82
C HIS A 5 -0.16 -6.24 -3.46
N LEU A 6 -1.29 -5.73 -2.94
CA LEU A 6 -1.38 -4.39 -2.38
C LEU A 6 -1.28 -4.40 -0.86
N GLU A 7 -0.62 -3.39 -0.32
CA GLU A 7 -0.50 -3.18 1.12
C GLU A 7 -0.92 -1.75 1.45
N VAL A 8 -1.89 -1.60 2.36
CA VAL A 8 -2.33 -0.28 2.85
C VAL A 8 -1.71 -0.01 4.20
N ILE A 9 -0.90 1.03 4.32
CA ILE A 9 -0.36 1.47 5.62
C ILE A 9 -1.51 2.01 6.47
N TYR A 10 -1.78 1.36 7.61
CA TYR A 10 -3.03 1.54 8.34
C TYR A 10 -2.79 1.77 9.85
N ALA A 11 -3.15 2.96 10.34
CA ALA A 11 -3.08 3.30 11.77
C ALA A 11 -4.28 2.78 12.59
N GLY A 12 -5.39 2.48 11.93
CA GLY A 12 -6.66 2.10 12.55
C GLY A 12 -7.82 3.00 12.12
N ASP A 13 -9.05 2.55 12.37
CA ASP A 13 -10.27 3.21 11.90
C ASP A 13 -10.50 4.60 12.54
N HIS A 14 -9.87 4.85 13.69
CA HIS A 14 -9.86 6.16 14.34
C HIS A 14 -9.13 7.23 13.51
N ASN A 15 -8.26 6.82 12.57
CA ASN A 15 -7.65 7.69 11.59
C ASN A 15 -8.52 7.67 10.32
N LEU A 16 -9.34 8.72 10.13
CA LEU A 16 -10.29 8.80 9.02
C LEU A 16 -9.62 8.67 7.65
N SER A 17 -8.41 9.23 7.48
CA SER A 17 -7.68 9.10 6.22
C SER A 17 -7.30 7.65 5.94
N CYS A 18 -6.85 6.90 6.96
CA CYS A 18 -6.60 5.47 6.81
C CYS A 18 -7.87 4.72 6.43
N PHE A 19 -8.97 4.97 7.13
CA PHE A 19 -10.27 4.36 6.85
C PHE A 19 -10.67 4.57 5.38
N TYR A 20 -10.71 5.81 4.90
CA TYR A 20 -11.09 6.09 3.52
C TYR A 20 -10.11 5.54 2.48
N MET A 21 -8.80 5.47 2.77
CA MET A 21 -7.85 4.82 1.87
C MET A 21 -8.14 3.32 1.72
N ALA A 22 -8.47 2.64 2.82
CA ALA A 22 -8.84 1.23 2.78
C ALA A 22 -10.17 1.01 2.04
N GLU A 23 -11.17 1.89 2.22
CA GLU A 23 -12.45 1.83 1.49
C GLU A 23 -12.24 1.93 -0.03
N VAL A 24 -11.33 2.78 -0.49
CA VAL A 24 -10.98 2.87 -1.91
C VAL A 24 -10.40 1.55 -2.43
N VAL A 25 -9.47 0.93 -1.70
CA VAL A 25 -8.91 -0.38 -2.10
C VAL A 25 -9.97 -1.48 -2.04
N GLU A 26 -10.86 -1.45 -1.05
CA GLU A 26 -11.95 -2.40 -0.90
C GLU A 26 -12.99 -2.30 -2.04
N ALA A 27 -13.24 -1.09 -2.54
CA ALA A 27 -14.08 -0.85 -3.71
C ALA A 27 -13.44 -1.35 -5.02
N VAL A 28 -12.12 -1.23 -5.15
CA VAL A 28 -11.38 -1.60 -6.39
C VAL A 28 -11.03 -3.08 -6.44
N ALA A 29 -10.67 -3.70 -5.32
CA ALA A 29 -10.16 -5.08 -5.30
C ALA A 29 -11.08 -6.12 -5.97
N PRO A 30 -12.42 -6.06 -5.82
CA PRO A 30 -13.34 -6.98 -6.50
C PRO A 30 -13.30 -6.92 -8.04
N LEU A 31 -12.78 -5.84 -8.63
CA LEU A 31 -12.62 -5.71 -10.08
C LEU A 31 -11.48 -6.61 -10.62
N PHE A 32 -10.58 -7.08 -9.74
CA PHE A 32 -9.36 -7.83 -10.10
C PHE A 32 -9.23 -9.18 -9.38
N LYS A 33 -10.36 -9.84 -9.05
CA LYS A 33 -10.48 -10.99 -8.12
C LYS A 33 -9.33 -12.01 -8.09
N ASN A 34 -8.83 -12.44 -9.25
CA ASN A 34 -7.80 -13.50 -9.34
C ASN A 34 -6.39 -12.95 -9.60
N SER A 35 -6.28 -11.64 -9.82
CA SER A 35 -5.05 -10.95 -10.19
C SER A 35 -4.56 -10.00 -9.10
N LEU A 36 -5.35 -9.79 -8.04
CA LEU A 36 -5.05 -8.88 -6.95
C LEU A 36 -5.36 -9.53 -5.59
N THR A 37 -4.41 -9.45 -4.67
CA THR A 37 -4.65 -9.63 -3.24
C THR A 37 -4.31 -8.34 -2.51
N TRP A 38 -4.89 -8.10 -1.33
CA TRP A 38 -4.52 -6.94 -0.54
C TRP A 38 -4.67 -7.19 0.95
N ASP A 39 -3.86 -6.49 1.74
CA ASP A 39 -3.88 -6.53 3.19
C ASP A 39 -3.67 -5.13 3.80
N ARG A 40 -4.16 -4.94 5.03
CA ARG A 40 -3.86 -3.75 5.85
C ARG A 40 -2.61 -3.99 6.69
N VAL A 41 -1.63 -3.10 6.57
CA VAL A 41 -0.43 -3.08 7.42
C VAL A 41 -0.75 -2.27 8.68
N TYR A 42 -1.25 -2.95 9.71
CA TYR A 42 -1.59 -2.34 11.01
C TYR A 42 -0.33 -1.92 11.78
N ILE A 43 0.09 -0.65 11.64
CA ILE A 43 1.38 -0.16 12.16
C ILE A 43 1.51 -0.21 13.69
N LEU A 44 0.39 -0.28 14.41
CA LEU A 44 0.37 -0.40 15.88
C LEU A 44 0.50 -1.84 16.38
N LYS A 45 0.46 -2.83 15.48
CA LYS A 45 0.68 -4.25 15.79
C LYS A 45 2.11 -4.64 15.45
N LYS A 46 2.70 -5.56 16.22
CA LYS A 46 4.10 -5.97 16.07
C LYS A 46 4.50 -6.33 14.63
N ASP A 47 3.72 -7.18 13.95
CA ASP A 47 4.03 -7.58 12.57
C ASP A 47 3.85 -6.44 11.56
N GLY A 48 2.82 -5.61 11.76
CA GLY A 48 2.59 -4.44 10.90
C GLY A 48 3.65 -3.35 11.11
N ALA A 49 4.11 -3.14 12.34
CA ALA A 49 5.23 -2.23 12.64
C ALA A 49 6.53 -2.69 11.95
N ARG A 50 6.81 -4.00 11.98
CA ARG A 50 7.95 -4.58 11.23
C ARG A 50 7.80 -4.33 9.74
N ARG A 51 6.63 -4.64 9.17
CA ARG A 51 6.41 -4.46 7.72
C ARG A 51 6.47 -3.00 7.31
N PHE A 52 5.91 -2.09 8.10
CA PHE A 52 6.01 -0.65 7.90
C PHE A 52 7.46 -0.16 7.89
N TYR A 53 8.30 -0.70 8.79
CA TYR A 53 9.73 -0.41 8.79
C TYR A 53 10.41 -0.90 7.50
N GLU A 54 10.15 -2.14 7.07
CA GLU A 54 10.69 -2.69 5.83
C GLU A 54 10.33 -1.83 4.61
N LEU A 55 9.07 -1.40 4.50
CA LEU A 55 8.60 -0.53 3.42
C LEU A 55 9.26 0.86 3.48
N SER A 56 9.43 1.41 4.68
CA SER A 56 10.14 2.68 4.89
C SER A 56 11.60 2.59 4.47
N VAL A 57 12.27 1.48 4.80
CA VAL A 57 13.65 1.21 4.37
C VAL A 57 13.71 1.05 2.84
N GLY A 58 12.71 0.42 2.23
CA GLY A 58 12.59 0.32 0.78
C GLY A 58 12.54 1.70 0.08
N LEU A 59 11.93 2.70 0.71
CA LEU A 59 11.80 4.06 0.16
C LEU A 59 13.03 4.94 0.41
N TYR A 60 13.60 4.90 1.61
CA TYR A 60 14.59 5.88 2.07
C TYR A 60 15.95 5.29 2.42
N GLY A 61 16.09 3.97 2.35
CA GLY A 61 17.25 3.24 2.83
C GLY A 61 17.36 3.22 4.36
N GLU A 62 18.18 2.32 4.89
CA GLU A 62 18.36 2.13 6.33
C GLU A 62 18.82 3.44 7.03
N GLU A 63 19.70 4.20 6.38
CA GLU A 63 20.17 5.48 6.94
C GLU A 63 19.08 6.56 6.96
N GLY A 64 18.24 6.64 5.93
CA GLY A 64 17.12 7.58 5.89
C GLY A 64 16.13 7.31 7.02
N VAL A 65 15.82 6.05 7.26
CA VAL A 65 14.92 5.66 8.35
C VAL A 65 15.57 5.89 9.72
N ARG A 66 16.77 5.34 9.97
CA ARG A 66 17.38 5.38 11.32
C ARG A 66 17.91 6.75 11.73
N LYS A 67 18.54 7.49 10.81
CA LYS A 67 19.23 8.75 11.14
C LYS A 67 18.35 9.96 10.88
N LYS A 68 17.48 9.90 9.87
CA LYS A 68 16.66 11.05 9.43
C LYS A 68 15.18 10.89 9.75
N GLN A 69 14.77 9.77 10.35
CA GLN A 69 13.38 9.49 10.71
C GLN A 69 12.43 9.60 9.49
N GLN A 70 12.91 9.21 8.31
CA GLN A 70 12.09 9.19 7.10
C GLN A 70 11.31 7.88 7.08
N TYR A 71 9.99 7.96 7.11
CA TYR A 71 9.10 6.80 7.14
C TYR A 71 8.10 6.86 6.00
N ALA A 72 7.58 5.68 5.62
CA ALA A 72 6.50 5.59 4.65
C ALA A 72 5.31 6.48 5.09
N PRO A 73 4.62 7.15 4.14
CA PRO A 73 3.47 7.98 4.46
C PRO A 73 2.34 7.17 5.12
N ILE A 74 1.59 7.80 6.02
CA ILE A 74 0.44 7.17 6.68
C ILE A 74 -0.81 8.03 6.42
N PRO A 75 -1.85 7.49 5.75
CA PRO A 75 -1.87 6.21 5.05
C PRO A 75 -1.13 6.29 3.70
N SER A 76 -0.82 5.12 3.12
CA SER A 76 -0.31 4.99 1.75
C SER A 76 -0.63 3.59 1.20
N ILE A 77 -0.61 3.46 -0.13
CA ILE A 77 -0.80 2.20 -0.84
C ILE A 77 0.53 1.79 -1.46
N PHE A 78 0.96 0.56 -1.18
CA PHE A 78 2.10 -0.08 -1.83
C PHE A 78 1.61 -1.20 -2.74
N ALA A 79 2.31 -1.42 -3.85
CA ALA A 79 2.13 -2.54 -4.76
C ALA A 79 3.43 -3.33 -4.84
N ASP A 80 3.41 -4.61 -4.41
CA ASP A 80 4.58 -5.48 -4.28
C ASP A 80 5.78 -4.78 -3.60
N GLY A 81 5.51 -4.04 -2.51
CA GLY A 81 6.51 -3.32 -1.73
C GLY A 81 7.00 -1.99 -2.33
N ARG A 82 6.42 -1.52 -3.44
CA ARG A 82 6.74 -0.22 -4.06
C ARG A 82 5.60 0.76 -3.79
N LEU A 83 5.92 1.99 -3.38
CA LEU A 83 4.90 3.02 -3.13
C LEU A 83 4.15 3.32 -4.43
N LEU A 84 2.82 3.21 -4.37
CA LEU A 84 1.92 3.50 -5.47
C LEU A 84 1.20 4.83 -5.25
N PHE A 85 0.67 5.06 -4.04
CA PHE A 85 -0.01 6.30 -3.67
C PHE A 85 0.33 6.71 -2.24
N ASP A 86 0.66 7.98 -2.02
CA ASP A 86 0.86 8.62 -0.71
C ASP A 86 -0.31 9.54 -0.30
N GLN A 87 -1.32 9.65 -1.16
CA GLN A 87 -2.59 10.33 -0.93
C GLN A 87 -3.73 9.41 -1.31
N ILE A 88 -4.94 9.66 -0.79
CA ILE A 88 -6.13 8.85 -1.12
C ILE A 88 -6.45 9.08 -2.60
N PRO A 89 -6.28 8.08 -3.48
CA PRO A 89 -6.63 8.25 -4.89
C PRO A 89 -8.14 8.15 -5.08
N PRO A 90 -8.70 8.76 -6.14
CA PRO A 90 -9.99 8.36 -6.69
C PRO A 90 -10.01 6.87 -7.05
N VAL A 91 -11.20 6.27 -7.06
CA VAL A 91 -11.40 4.85 -7.39
C VAL A 91 -10.93 4.54 -8.81
N GLU A 92 -11.19 5.45 -9.76
CA GLU A 92 -10.81 5.32 -11.16
C GLU A 92 -9.29 5.31 -11.32
N GLU A 93 -8.59 6.22 -10.61
CA GLU A 93 -7.14 6.33 -10.69
C GLU A 93 -6.43 5.07 -10.16
N LEU A 94 -6.89 4.55 -9.01
CA LEU A 94 -6.36 3.29 -8.47
C LEU A 94 -6.65 2.12 -9.42
N THR A 95 -7.84 2.08 -10.02
CA THR A 95 -8.23 1.03 -10.98
C THR A 95 -7.32 1.05 -12.21
N GLU A 96 -7.08 2.22 -12.79
CA GLU A 96 -6.20 2.38 -13.95
C GLU A 96 -4.75 2.01 -13.62
N ALA A 97 -4.24 2.42 -12.46
CA ALA A 97 -2.90 2.08 -12.01
C ALA A 97 -2.69 0.57 -11.87
N ILE A 98 -3.63 -0.14 -11.22
CA ILE A 98 -3.59 -1.60 -11.08
C ILE A 98 -3.67 -2.28 -12.46
N ALA A 99 -4.58 -1.84 -13.32
CA ALA A 99 -4.70 -2.39 -14.68
C ALA A 99 -3.42 -2.20 -15.50
N GLY A 100 -2.72 -1.06 -15.34
CA GLY A 100 -1.43 -0.79 -15.99
C GLY A 100 -0.32 -1.74 -15.52
N ILE A 101 -0.23 -1.98 -14.20
CA ILE A 101 0.76 -2.92 -13.63
C ILE A 101 0.50 -4.35 -14.13
N LEU A 102 -0.77 -4.79 -14.11
CA LEU A 102 -1.12 -6.14 -14.52
C LEU A 102 -0.90 -6.40 -16.02
N LYS A 103 -0.98 -5.37 -16.88
CA LYS A 103 -0.67 -5.49 -18.31
C LYS A 103 0.83 -5.61 -18.58
N THR A 104 1.65 -4.85 -17.85
CA THR A 104 3.11 -4.82 -18.06
C THR A 104 3.84 -6.00 -17.41
N GLY A 105 3.28 -6.62 -16.37
CA GLY A 105 3.84 -7.82 -15.74
C GLY A 105 3.56 -9.15 -16.48
N GLY A 106 2.92 -9.11 -17.65
CA GLY A 106 2.52 -10.28 -18.44
C GLY A 106 3.32 -10.53 -19.72
N GLU A 107 4.39 -9.78 -19.97
CA GLU A 107 5.33 -9.97 -21.09
C GLU A 107 6.56 -10.80 -20.69
#